data_AF-A0A257LKB7-F1
#
_entry.id   AF-A0A257LKB7-F1
#
_cell.length_a   1.000
_cell.length_b   1.000
_cell.length_c   1.000
_cell.angle_alpha   90.00
_cell.angle_beta   90.00
_cell.angle_gamma   90.00
#
_symmetry.space_group_name_H-M   'P 1'
#
loop_
_entity.id
_entity.type
_entity.pdbx_description
1 polymer ?
#
loop_
_entity_poly.entity_id
_entity_poly.type
_entity_poly.pdbx_seq_one_letter_code
_entity_poly.pdbx_strand_id
1 'polypeptide(L)'
;MSLHRFLQSGLWLALLSISSSAWAAEALLQLKKGDNIAIVGSGLADRQQHHAWLEALIYKSYPDLDLTIRNLGFAADEVNLHPRSDDVPPIEYFLSMKKGDTTVKPGITYKAGTDFGADVILAYWGFNESFRGPEGLEKFKQEIGDYLTKQLAANYSGKGAPRVVLLSPVAHENLKSPNFPDGEANNKNLALYTQAMSEVAK
;
A
#
# COMPACT_ATOMS: atom_id res chain seq x y z
N MET A 1 25.59 40.78 74.05
CA MET A 1 26.83 40.26 73.45
C MET A 1 26.43 39.38 72.26
N SER A 2 27.00 39.65 71.10
CA SER A 2 26.48 39.38 69.74
C SER A 2 26.21 37.90 69.40
N LEU A 3 24.95 37.58 69.03
CA LEU A 3 24.56 36.35 68.34
C LEU A 3 24.95 36.45 66.85
N HIS A 4 25.83 35.58 66.38
CA HIS A 4 26.18 35.49 64.96
C HIS A 4 25.14 34.67 64.20
N ARG A 5 24.47 35.33 63.25
CA ARG A 5 23.67 34.74 62.17
C ARG A 5 24.61 34.06 61.16
N PHE A 6 24.42 32.78 60.89
CA PHE A 6 24.88 32.14 59.65
C PHE A 6 23.65 31.67 58.86
N LEU A 7 23.34 32.40 57.78
CA LEU A 7 22.42 31.98 56.73
C LEU A 7 23.13 30.90 55.91
N GLN A 8 22.61 29.67 55.87
CA GLN A 8 22.93 28.71 54.82
C GLN A 8 21.74 28.64 53.85
N SER A 9 21.94 29.24 52.68
CA SER A 9 21.04 29.20 51.53
C SER A 9 21.13 27.80 50.89
N GLY A 10 20.16 26.93 51.16
CA GLY A 10 20.04 25.64 50.49
C GLY A 10 19.49 25.82 49.07
N LEU A 11 20.36 25.68 48.06
CA LEU A 11 20.00 25.67 46.65
C LEU A 11 19.34 24.33 46.29
N TRP A 12 18.02 24.32 46.13
CA TRP A 12 17.30 23.15 45.62
C TRP A 12 17.45 23.07 44.10
N LEU A 13 18.28 22.13 43.61
CA LEU A 13 18.25 21.74 42.19
C LEU A 13 17.06 20.80 41.96
N ALA A 14 16.00 21.32 41.35
CA ALA A 14 14.96 20.50 40.75
C ALA A 14 15.49 19.90 39.43
N LEU A 15 15.77 18.60 39.42
CA LEU A 15 15.98 17.85 38.18
C LEU A 15 14.64 17.74 37.45
N LEU A 16 14.44 18.58 36.43
CA LEU A 16 13.41 18.33 35.41
C LEU A 16 13.87 17.17 34.54
N SER A 17 13.30 16.00 34.76
CA SER A 17 13.35 14.88 33.82
C SER A 17 12.55 15.27 32.58
N ILE A 18 13.23 15.75 31.54
CA ILE A 18 12.64 15.94 30.21
C ILE A 18 12.47 14.54 29.62
N SER A 19 11.31 13.94 29.84
CA SER A 19 10.89 12.73 29.12
C SER A 19 10.72 13.10 27.65
N SER A 20 11.72 12.74 26.83
CA SER A 20 11.61 12.82 25.38
C SER A 20 10.62 11.77 24.89
N SER A 21 9.33 12.06 24.95
CA SER A 21 8.35 11.33 24.17
C SER A 21 8.58 11.69 22.70
N ALA A 22 9.36 10.87 22.00
CA ALA A 22 9.34 10.87 20.55
C ALA A 22 7.90 10.59 20.13
N TRP A 23 7.22 11.59 19.58
CA TRP A 23 5.98 11.38 18.84
C TRP A 23 6.34 10.54 17.62
N ALA A 24 6.30 9.21 17.79
CA ALA A 24 6.17 8.31 16.66
C ALA A 24 4.83 8.66 16.02
N ALA A 25 4.86 9.06 14.74
CA ALA A 25 3.65 9.22 13.96
C ALA A 25 2.81 7.94 14.09
N GLU A 26 1.50 8.09 14.25
CA GLU A 26 0.61 6.94 14.35
C GLU A 26 0.76 6.08 13.09
N ALA A 27 0.92 4.77 13.29
CA ALA A 27 1.15 3.86 12.19
C ALA A 27 -0.04 3.90 11.22
N LEU A 28 0.22 4.26 9.97
CA LEU A 28 -0.82 4.36 8.92
C LEU A 28 -1.55 3.04 8.67
N LEU A 29 -0.91 1.92 9.02
CA LEU A 29 -1.49 0.58 8.96
C LEU A 29 -1.05 -0.22 10.18
N GLN A 30 -2.02 -0.83 10.87
CA GLN A 30 -1.76 -1.87 11.87
C GLN A 30 -2.14 -3.23 11.29
N LEU A 31 -1.16 -4.12 11.23
CA LEU A 31 -1.36 -5.53 10.88
C LEU A 31 -1.85 -6.30 12.11
N LYS A 32 -2.74 -7.26 11.88
CA LYS A 32 -3.34 -8.11 12.91
C LYS A 32 -2.94 -9.55 12.67
N LYS A 33 -3.01 -10.34 13.74
CA LYS A 33 -2.74 -11.77 13.66
C LYS A 33 -3.71 -12.45 12.68
N GLY A 34 -3.19 -13.25 11.76
CA GLY A 34 -3.97 -13.97 10.74
C GLY A 34 -4.48 -13.08 9.60
N ASP A 35 -3.92 -11.88 9.41
CA ASP A 35 -4.26 -11.03 8.26
C ASP A 35 -3.80 -11.66 6.94
N ASN A 36 -4.71 -11.70 5.97
CA ASN A 36 -4.40 -11.97 4.57
C ASN A 36 -4.11 -10.66 3.84
N ILE A 37 -2.88 -10.48 3.35
CA ILE A 37 -2.41 -9.28 2.66
C ILE A 37 -2.37 -9.56 1.16
N ALA A 38 -3.14 -8.79 0.38
CA ALA A 38 -3.07 -8.79 -1.07
C ALA A 38 -2.19 -7.64 -1.57
N ILE A 39 -1.23 -7.92 -2.45
CA ILE A 39 -0.54 -6.90 -3.23
C ILE A 39 -1.21 -6.86 -4.61
N VAL A 40 -1.74 -5.70 -4.99
CA VAL A 40 -2.37 -5.48 -6.30
C VAL A 40 -1.70 -4.28 -6.96
N GLY A 41 -1.66 -4.24 -8.29
CA GLY A 41 -0.99 -3.15 -8.96
C GLY A 41 -0.40 -3.51 -10.31
N SER A 42 0.26 -2.52 -10.89
CA SER A 42 0.95 -2.65 -12.16
C SER A 42 2.37 -3.25 -12.02
N GLY A 43 3.29 -2.82 -12.90
CA GLY A 43 4.63 -3.38 -13.05
C GLY A 43 5.45 -3.44 -11.76
N LEU A 44 5.40 -2.44 -10.87
CA LEU A 44 6.19 -2.51 -9.63
C LEU A 44 5.70 -3.64 -8.70
N ALA A 45 4.39 -3.78 -8.56
CA ALA A 45 3.79 -4.87 -7.79
C ALA A 45 4.10 -6.23 -8.44
N ASP A 46 3.93 -6.36 -9.76
CA ASP A 46 4.29 -7.55 -10.53
C ASP A 46 5.77 -7.95 -10.33
N ARG A 47 6.69 -6.99 -10.44
CA ARG A 47 8.13 -7.26 -10.28
C ARG A 47 8.51 -7.79 -8.91
N GLN A 48 7.78 -7.45 -7.85
CA GLN A 48 8.02 -7.99 -6.50
C GLN A 48 7.80 -9.51 -6.44
N GLN A 49 7.04 -10.12 -7.35
CA GLN A 49 6.88 -11.58 -7.42
C GLN A 49 8.20 -12.30 -7.70
N HIS A 50 9.14 -11.64 -8.39
CA HIS A 50 10.46 -12.20 -8.69
C HIS A 50 11.47 -11.96 -7.56
N HIS A 51 11.19 -10.98 -6.69
CA HIS A 51 12.08 -10.53 -5.63
C HIS A 51 11.26 -10.19 -4.38
N ALA A 52 10.76 -11.24 -3.70
CA ALA A 52 9.83 -11.16 -2.55
C ALA A 52 10.46 -10.61 -1.26
N TRP A 53 11.27 -9.56 -1.37
CA TRP A 53 11.98 -8.92 -0.26
C TRP A 53 11.02 -8.22 0.70
N LEU A 54 9.97 -7.58 0.18
CA LEU A 54 8.99 -6.91 1.02
C LEU A 54 8.29 -7.91 1.92
N GLU A 55 7.83 -9.04 1.37
CA GLU A 55 7.17 -10.12 2.09
C GLU A 55 8.10 -10.69 3.17
N ALA A 56 9.37 -10.96 2.83
CA ALA A 56 10.36 -11.43 3.79
C ALA A 56 10.61 -10.42 4.92
N LEU A 57 10.67 -9.13 4.62
CA LEU A 57 10.83 -8.06 5.61
C LEU A 57 9.59 -7.92 6.50
N ILE A 58 8.38 -8.09 5.96
CA ILE A 58 7.13 -8.10 6.72
C ILE A 58 7.14 -9.28 7.70
N TYR A 59 7.40 -10.51 7.24
CA TYR A 59 7.48 -11.67 8.14
C TYR A 59 8.56 -11.51 9.21
N LYS A 60 9.73 -10.97 8.85
CA LYS A 60 10.79 -10.69 9.82
C LYS A 60 10.36 -9.67 10.89
N SER A 61 9.60 -8.66 10.49
CA SER A 61 9.16 -7.58 11.39
C SER A 61 7.96 -8.00 12.26
N TYR A 62 7.16 -8.97 11.80
CA TYR A 62 5.93 -9.43 12.44
C TYR A 62 5.86 -10.97 12.57
N PRO A 63 6.85 -11.60 13.25
CA PRO A 63 6.97 -13.06 13.27
C PRO A 63 5.78 -13.78 13.93
N ASP A 64 5.12 -13.13 14.88
CA ASP A 64 4.03 -13.73 15.67
C ASP A 64 2.63 -13.49 15.09
N LEU A 65 2.54 -12.74 13.98
CA LEU A 65 1.26 -12.37 13.38
C LEU A 65 0.69 -13.43 12.43
N ASP A 66 1.41 -14.49 12.08
CA ASP A 66 0.87 -15.57 11.22
C ASP A 66 0.17 -15.02 9.96
N LEU A 67 0.88 -14.15 9.24
CA LEU A 67 0.34 -13.44 8.07
C LEU A 67 0.30 -14.38 6.86
N THR A 68 -0.60 -14.13 5.92
CA THR A 68 -0.57 -14.75 4.58
C THR A 68 -0.48 -13.63 3.54
N ILE A 69 0.51 -13.68 2.66
CA ILE A 69 0.70 -12.66 1.62
C ILE A 69 0.51 -13.29 0.24
N ARG A 70 -0.28 -12.63 -0.61
CA ARG A 70 -0.38 -12.97 -2.04
C ARG A 70 -0.12 -11.74 -2.88
N ASN A 71 0.78 -11.89 -3.84
CA ASN A 71 1.00 -10.91 -4.87
C ASN A 71 0.15 -11.25 -6.10
N LEU A 72 -0.74 -10.32 -6.44
CA LEU A 72 -1.71 -10.36 -7.53
C LEU A 72 -1.46 -9.21 -8.53
N GLY A 73 -0.30 -8.56 -8.43
CA GLY A 73 0.13 -7.54 -9.38
C GLY A 73 0.30 -8.12 -10.77
N PHE A 74 0.07 -7.29 -11.79
CA PHE A 74 0.20 -7.68 -13.18
C PHE A 74 0.64 -6.47 -14.00
N ALA A 75 1.72 -6.59 -14.75
CA ALA A 75 2.26 -5.49 -15.53
C ALA A 75 1.23 -4.92 -16.52
N ALA A 76 1.30 -3.61 -16.76
CA ALA A 76 0.39 -2.85 -17.62
C ALA A 76 -1.03 -2.61 -17.07
N ASP A 77 -1.40 -3.17 -15.91
CA ASP A 77 -2.66 -2.83 -15.26
C ASP A 77 -2.75 -1.34 -14.87
N GLU A 78 -3.96 -0.81 -14.96
CA GLU A 78 -4.42 0.43 -14.34
C GLU A 78 -5.52 0.11 -13.33
N VAL A 79 -5.97 1.09 -12.55
CA VAL A 79 -7.05 0.93 -11.53
C VAL A 79 -8.28 0.20 -12.08
N ASN A 80 -8.73 0.58 -13.29
CA ASN A 80 -9.97 0.10 -13.90
C ASN A 80 -9.78 -0.52 -15.30
N LEU A 81 -8.54 -0.59 -15.79
CA LEU A 81 -8.21 -1.19 -17.08
C LEU A 81 -7.14 -2.25 -16.88
N HIS A 82 -7.51 -3.50 -17.11
CA HIS A 82 -6.60 -4.64 -17.04
C HIS A 82 -6.40 -5.16 -18.46
N PRO A 83 -5.32 -4.79 -19.17
CA PRO A 83 -5.04 -5.22 -20.54
C PRO A 83 -4.52 -6.67 -20.56
N ARG A 84 -5.28 -7.56 -19.92
CA ARG A 84 -5.02 -8.99 -19.80
C ARG A 84 -5.90 -9.72 -20.81
N SER A 85 -5.67 -11.02 -20.98
CA SER A 85 -6.59 -11.84 -21.75
C SER A 85 -7.97 -11.86 -21.08
N ASP A 86 -9.05 -11.80 -21.87
CA ASP A 86 -10.44 -11.73 -21.38
C ASP A 86 -10.86 -12.96 -20.57
N ASP A 87 -10.13 -14.07 -20.74
CA ASP A 87 -10.31 -15.29 -19.96
C ASP A 87 -9.77 -15.18 -18.53
N VAL A 88 -9.00 -14.16 -18.17
CA VAL A 88 -8.52 -13.99 -16.79
C VAL A 88 -9.71 -13.55 -15.92
N PRO A 89 -9.97 -14.22 -14.78
CA PRO A 89 -10.97 -13.77 -13.82
C PRO A 89 -10.69 -12.34 -13.32
N PRO A 90 -11.72 -11.59 -12.91
CA PRO A 90 -11.51 -10.27 -12.33
C PRO A 90 -10.74 -10.39 -11.00
N ILE A 91 -10.06 -9.31 -10.59
CA ILE A 91 -9.21 -9.31 -9.39
C ILE A 91 -9.98 -9.73 -8.14
N GLU A 92 -11.27 -9.41 -8.05
CA GLU A 92 -12.14 -9.76 -6.92
C GLU A 92 -12.26 -11.26 -6.70
N TYR A 93 -12.22 -12.07 -7.78
CA TYR A 93 -12.20 -13.53 -7.66
C TYR A 93 -10.96 -13.97 -6.86
N PHE A 94 -9.80 -13.39 -7.16
CA PHE A 94 -8.56 -13.71 -6.47
C PHE A 94 -8.50 -13.15 -5.05
N LEU A 95 -9.16 -12.03 -4.78
CA LEU A 95 -9.24 -11.43 -3.45
C LEU A 95 -10.13 -12.24 -2.48
N SER A 96 -11.04 -13.08 -2.99
CA SER A 96 -12.05 -13.79 -2.18
C SER A 96 -12.12 -15.30 -2.41
N MET A 97 -11.04 -15.93 -2.89
CA MET A 97 -11.02 -17.36 -3.18
C MET A 97 -11.34 -18.23 -1.95
N LYS A 98 -12.26 -19.17 -2.11
CA LYS A 98 -12.36 -20.37 -1.26
C LYS A 98 -11.97 -21.59 -2.06
N LYS A 99 -11.28 -22.53 -1.42
CA LYS A 99 -10.87 -23.78 -2.05
C LYS A 99 -12.10 -24.51 -2.59
N GLY A 100 -12.10 -24.78 -3.89
CA GLY A 100 -13.23 -25.39 -4.61
C GLY A 100 -14.10 -24.38 -5.37
N ASP A 101 -13.97 -23.08 -5.09
CA ASP A 101 -14.68 -22.04 -5.84
C ASP A 101 -14.38 -22.15 -7.32
N THR A 102 -15.43 -22.06 -8.12
CA THR A 102 -15.33 -22.19 -9.57
C THR A 102 -15.78 -20.89 -10.23
N THR A 103 -14.98 -20.38 -11.16
CA THR A 103 -15.39 -19.30 -12.08
C THR A 103 -15.19 -19.74 -13.51
N VAL A 104 -16.11 -19.35 -14.39
CA VAL A 104 -16.16 -19.84 -15.78
C VAL A 104 -15.99 -18.65 -16.72
N LYS A 105 -15.11 -18.82 -17.69
CA LYS A 105 -14.88 -17.93 -18.82
C LYS A 105 -15.09 -18.73 -20.11
N PRO A 106 -15.29 -18.08 -21.26
CA PRO A 106 -15.51 -18.81 -22.51
C PRO A 106 -14.42 -19.87 -22.77
N GLY A 107 -14.78 -21.16 -22.70
CA GLY A 107 -13.88 -22.29 -22.90
C GLY A 107 -12.97 -22.65 -21.72
N ILE A 108 -13.00 -21.92 -20.59
CA ILE A 108 -12.09 -22.15 -19.46
C ILE A 108 -12.85 -22.15 -18.13
N THR A 109 -12.61 -23.18 -17.32
CA THR A 109 -13.12 -23.28 -15.95
C THR A 109 -11.96 -23.15 -14.97
N TYR A 110 -11.95 -22.09 -14.19
CA TYR A 110 -11.01 -21.88 -13.11
C TYR A 110 -11.54 -22.49 -11.83
N LYS A 111 -10.67 -23.19 -11.09
CA LYS A 111 -10.96 -23.73 -9.76
C LYS A 111 -9.94 -23.21 -8.77
N ALA A 112 -10.40 -22.56 -7.71
CA ALA A 112 -9.54 -22.09 -6.64
C ALA A 112 -8.96 -23.30 -5.88
N GLY A 113 -7.64 -23.43 -5.88
CA GLY A 113 -6.94 -24.52 -5.19
C GLY A 113 -6.71 -24.27 -3.69
N THR A 114 -7.08 -23.09 -3.20
CA THR A 114 -6.69 -22.57 -1.88
C THR A 114 -7.70 -21.56 -1.39
N ASP A 115 -7.75 -21.38 -0.08
CA ASP A 115 -8.42 -20.24 0.53
C ASP A 115 -7.54 -18.99 0.45
N PHE A 116 -8.16 -17.85 0.18
CA PHE A 116 -7.62 -16.52 0.36
C PHE A 116 -8.76 -15.51 0.42
N GLY A 117 -8.76 -14.67 1.45
CA GLY A 117 -9.73 -13.59 1.58
C GLY A 117 -9.03 -12.36 2.12
N ALA A 118 -8.89 -11.31 1.31
CA ALA A 118 -8.05 -10.16 1.66
C ALA A 118 -8.61 -9.38 2.87
N ASP A 119 -7.76 -9.21 3.90
CA ASP A 119 -7.99 -8.36 5.07
C ASP A 119 -7.26 -7.00 4.93
N VAL A 120 -6.20 -6.98 4.13
CA VAL A 120 -5.39 -5.81 3.80
C VAL A 120 -5.09 -5.84 2.29
N ILE A 121 -5.20 -4.68 1.62
CA ILE A 121 -4.84 -4.53 0.22
C ILE A 121 -3.76 -3.44 0.09
N LEU A 122 -2.58 -3.83 -0.36
CA LEU A 122 -1.49 -2.94 -0.75
C LEU A 122 -1.62 -2.66 -2.25
N ALA A 123 -2.09 -1.47 -2.61
CA ALA A 123 -2.48 -1.12 -3.97
C ALA A 123 -1.49 -0.16 -4.64
N TYR A 124 -0.82 -0.63 -5.68
CA TYR A 124 0.21 0.10 -6.44
C TYR A 124 -0.36 0.61 -7.77
N TRP A 125 -1.07 1.74 -7.70
CA TRP A 125 -1.71 2.39 -8.84
C TRP A 125 -1.04 3.72 -9.21
N GLY A 126 -1.33 4.24 -10.40
CA GLY A 126 -0.99 5.60 -10.82
C GLY A 126 0.18 5.72 -11.80
N PHE A 127 1.07 4.72 -11.91
CA PHE A 127 2.23 4.83 -12.80
C PHE A 127 1.80 4.84 -14.27
N ASN A 128 0.97 3.88 -14.68
CA ASN A 128 0.51 3.78 -16.08
C ASN A 128 -0.46 4.90 -16.42
N GLU A 129 -1.34 5.24 -15.49
CA GLU A 129 -2.33 6.30 -15.63
C GLU A 129 -1.65 7.66 -15.83
N SER A 130 -0.45 7.86 -15.25
CA SER A 130 0.33 9.09 -15.38
C SER A 130 0.79 9.41 -16.80
N PHE A 131 0.79 8.43 -17.71
CA PHE A 131 1.10 8.66 -19.11
C PHE A 131 0.05 9.53 -19.83
N ARG A 132 -1.15 9.66 -19.26
CA ARG A 132 -2.18 10.62 -19.73
C ARG A 132 -1.84 12.08 -19.41
N GLY A 133 -0.82 12.34 -18.61
CA GLY A 133 -0.42 13.70 -18.22
C GLY A 133 -1.52 14.44 -17.44
N PRO A 134 -1.43 15.78 -17.35
CA PRO A 134 -2.39 16.58 -16.57
C PRO A 134 -3.86 16.38 -16.99
N GLU A 135 -4.12 16.08 -18.26
CA GLU A 135 -5.47 15.89 -18.82
C GLU A 135 -6.17 14.64 -18.25
N GLY A 136 -5.42 13.64 -17.81
CA GLY A 136 -5.97 12.41 -17.23
C GLY A 136 -6.28 12.48 -15.73
N LEU A 137 -5.92 13.58 -15.06
CA LEU A 137 -5.88 13.65 -13.59
C LEU A 137 -7.26 13.53 -12.94
N GLU A 138 -8.25 14.26 -13.45
CA GLU A 138 -9.61 14.25 -12.88
C GLU A 138 -10.28 12.89 -13.03
N LYS A 139 -10.12 12.26 -14.20
CA LYS A 139 -10.60 10.89 -14.41
C LYS A 139 -9.90 9.92 -13.45
N PHE A 140 -8.59 10.03 -13.28
CA PHE A 140 -7.84 9.16 -12.36
C PHE A 140 -8.29 9.32 -10.90
N LYS A 141 -8.55 10.55 -10.44
CA LYS A 141 -9.11 10.79 -9.10
C LYS A 141 -10.45 10.07 -8.90
N GLN A 142 -11.33 10.16 -9.89
CA GLN A 142 -12.60 9.44 -9.87
C GLN A 142 -12.38 7.93 -9.83
N GLU A 143 -11.50 7.38 -10.68
CA GLU A 143 -11.21 5.94 -10.73
C GLU A 143 -10.66 5.41 -9.41
N ILE A 144 -9.75 6.14 -8.74
CA ILE A 144 -9.26 5.80 -7.40
C ILE A 144 -10.38 5.88 -6.35
N GLY A 145 -11.22 6.91 -6.40
CA GLY A 145 -12.34 7.07 -5.47
C GLY A 145 -13.36 5.93 -5.59
N ASP A 146 -13.71 5.55 -6.82
CA ASP A 146 -14.60 4.41 -7.12
C ASP A 146 -13.96 3.09 -6.66
N TYR A 147 -12.66 2.92 -6.90
CA TYR A 147 -11.91 1.76 -6.41
C TYR A 147 -11.96 1.67 -4.88
N LEU A 148 -11.61 2.74 -4.15
CA LEU A 148 -11.65 2.75 -2.68
C LEU A 148 -13.06 2.46 -2.17
N THR A 149 -14.08 3.10 -2.75
CA THR A 149 -15.49 2.85 -2.40
C THR A 149 -15.86 1.38 -2.55
N LYS A 150 -15.48 0.76 -3.69
CA LYS A 150 -15.72 -0.65 -3.96
C LYS A 150 -15.01 -1.56 -2.95
N GLN A 151 -13.72 -1.34 -2.72
CA GLN A 151 -12.94 -2.19 -1.81
C GLN A 151 -13.42 -2.07 -0.37
N LEU A 152 -13.72 -0.85 0.11
CA LEU A 152 -14.20 -0.61 1.48
C LEU A 152 -15.62 -1.13 1.74
N ALA A 153 -16.43 -1.34 0.69
CA ALA A 153 -17.73 -1.98 0.79
C ALA A 153 -17.67 -3.52 0.76
N ALA A 154 -16.51 -4.10 0.39
CA ALA A 154 -16.35 -5.54 0.28
C ALA A 154 -16.15 -6.23 1.64
N ASN A 155 -16.27 -7.55 1.66
CA ASN A 155 -15.91 -8.39 2.82
C ASN A 155 -15.30 -9.70 2.34
N TYR A 156 -14.10 -9.62 1.76
CA TYR A 156 -13.45 -10.75 1.11
C TYR A 156 -13.05 -11.87 2.07
N SER A 157 -12.58 -11.50 3.28
CA SER A 157 -12.14 -12.47 4.29
C SER A 157 -13.28 -13.03 5.15
N GLY A 158 -14.44 -12.36 5.16
CA GLY A 158 -15.51 -12.60 6.12
C GLY A 158 -15.34 -11.85 7.45
N LYS A 159 -14.20 -11.19 7.68
CA LYS A 159 -13.87 -10.47 8.93
C LYS A 159 -14.20 -8.97 8.90
N GLY A 160 -14.80 -8.48 7.81
CA GLY A 160 -15.17 -7.07 7.61
C GLY A 160 -14.49 -6.46 6.38
N ALA A 161 -14.61 -5.14 6.26
CA ALA A 161 -14.00 -4.39 5.17
C ALA A 161 -12.47 -4.51 5.16
N PRO A 162 -11.83 -4.70 4.00
CA PRO A 162 -10.38 -4.71 3.89
C PRO A 162 -9.80 -3.32 4.22
N ARG A 163 -8.63 -3.29 4.86
CA ARG A 163 -7.84 -2.06 5.01
C ARG A 163 -7.04 -1.84 3.73
N VAL A 164 -7.29 -0.73 3.04
CA VAL A 164 -6.61 -0.41 1.78
C VAL A 164 -5.49 0.59 2.02
N VAL A 165 -4.29 0.30 1.51
CA VAL A 165 -3.15 1.22 1.47
C VAL A 165 -2.84 1.51 0.02
N LEU A 166 -2.92 2.79 -0.36
CA LEU A 166 -2.43 3.26 -1.65
C LEU A 166 -0.92 3.51 -1.56
N LEU A 167 -0.14 2.79 -2.38
CA LEU A 167 1.29 3.02 -2.53
C LEU A 167 1.51 3.87 -3.78
N SER A 168 2.15 5.03 -3.59
CA SER A 168 2.42 5.93 -4.71
C SER A 168 3.35 5.28 -5.74
N PRO A 169 3.24 5.69 -7.02
CA PRO A 169 4.21 5.33 -8.04
C PRO A 169 5.64 5.69 -7.63
N VAL A 170 6.61 4.89 -8.06
CA VAL A 170 8.04 5.24 -7.98
C VAL A 170 8.42 6.20 -9.09
N ALA A 171 9.48 6.98 -8.88
CA ALA A 171 10.05 7.83 -9.91
C ALA A 171 10.58 7.00 -11.10
N HIS A 172 10.48 7.57 -12.29
CA HIS A 172 11.21 7.12 -13.46
C HIS A 172 12.70 7.42 -13.26
N GLU A 173 13.50 6.37 -13.11
CA GLU A 173 14.95 6.44 -12.93
C GLU A 173 15.66 6.88 -14.22
N ASN A 174 16.60 7.82 -14.10
CA ASN A 174 17.51 8.15 -15.19
C ASN A 174 18.65 7.11 -15.26
N LEU A 175 18.60 6.24 -16.26
CA LEU A 175 19.64 5.22 -16.50
C LEU A 175 20.94 5.78 -17.12
N LYS A 176 21.02 7.09 -17.36
CA LYS A 176 22.17 7.80 -17.96
C LYS A 176 22.64 7.18 -19.28
N SER A 177 21.67 6.70 -20.06
CA SER A 177 21.89 6.03 -21.34
C SER A 177 21.25 6.85 -22.45
N PRO A 178 21.92 7.06 -23.61
CA PRO A 178 21.33 7.77 -24.73
C PRO A 178 20.16 7.01 -25.38
N ASN A 179 19.97 5.73 -25.05
CA ASN A 179 18.89 4.90 -25.60
C ASN A 179 17.56 5.04 -24.84
N PHE A 180 17.56 5.70 -23.68
CA PHE A 180 16.40 5.80 -22.80
C PHE A 180 16.15 7.26 -22.39
N PRO A 181 14.90 7.66 -22.13
CA PRO A 181 14.60 8.96 -21.56
C PRO A 181 15.19 9.09 -20.15
N ASP A 182 15.44 10.31 -19.71
CA ASP A 182 15.94 10.63 -18.37
C ASP A 182 14.86 10.64 -17.27
N GLY A 183 13.60 10.47 -17.67
CA GLY A 183 12.45 10.47 -16.79
C GLY A 183 11.96 11.84 -16.33
N GLU A 184 12.60 12.96 -16.69
CA GLU A 184 12.24 14.29 -16.15
C GLU A 184 10.77 14.64 -16.46
N ALA A 185 10.35 14.46 -17.72
CA ALA A 185 8.99 14.73 -18.14
C ALA A 185 7.97 13.81 -17.44
N ASN A 186 8.29 12.51 -17.32
CA ASN A 186 7.39 11.56 -16.68
C ASN A 186 7.27 11.80 -15.17
N ASN A 187 8.37 12.18 -14.50
CA ASN A 187 8.39 12.46 -13.08
C ASN A 187 7.50 13.65 -12.70
N LYS A 188 7.33 14.64 -13.59
CA LYS A 188 6.34 15.72 -13.40
C LYS A 188 4.92 15.17 -13.34
N ASN A 189 4.57 14.23 -14.22
CA ASN A 189 3.26 13.57 -14.18
C ASN A 189 3.10 12.67 -12.96
N LEU A 190 4.10 11.84 -12.64
CA LEU A 190 4.07 10.96 -11.47
C LEU A 190 3.85 11.74 -10.16
N ALA A 191 4.42 12.94 -10.04
CA ALA A 191 4.17 13.82 -8.91
C ALA A 191 2.70 14.28 -8.81
N LEU A 192 2.09 14.68 -9.94
CA LEU A 192 0.67 15.05 -9.99
C LEU A 192 -0.25 13.90 -9.58
N TYR A 193 0.03 12.70 -10.07
CA TYR A 193 -0.78 11.51 -9.78
C TYR A 193 -0.59 11.03 -8.33
N THR A 194 0.62 11.12 -7.79
CA THR A 194 0.89 10.88 -6.37
C THR A 194 0.10 11.85 -5.48
N GLN A 195 0.08 13.14 -5.84
CA GLN A 195 -0.70 14.15 -5.14
C GLN A 195 -2.20 13.85 -5.20
N ALA A 196 -2.72 13.48 -6.38
CA ALA A 196 -4.11 13.07 -6.54
C ALA A 196 -4.48 11.86 -5.68
N MET A 197 -3.64 10.83 -5.61
CA MET A 197 -3.85 9.68 -4.72
C MET A 197 -3.92 10.11 -3.26
N SER A 198 -3.04 11.02 -2.82
CA SER A 198 -3.06 11.55 -1.46
C SER A 198 -4.30 12.39 -1.17
N GLU A 199 -4.84 13.11 -2.15
CA GLU A 199 -6.07 13.90 -2.00
C GLU A 199 -7.30 13.01 -1.84
N VAL A 200 -7.38 11.92 -2.61
CA VAL A 200 -8.51 10.98 -2.57
C VAL A 200 -8.47 10.07 -1.33
N ALA A 201 -7.28 9.81 -0.77
CA ALA A 201 -7.12 8.94 0.40
C ALA A 201 -7.41 9.62 1.76
N LYS A 202 -7.67 10.93 1.79
CA LYS A 202 -7.98 11.70 3.02
C LYS A 202 -9.47 11.67 3.32
#